data_AF-A0A3A9ADI9-F1
#
_entry.id   AF-A0A3A9ADI9-F1
#
_cell.length_a   1.000
_cell.length_b   1.000
_cell.length_c   1.000
_cell.angle_alpha   90.00
_cell.angle_beta   90.00
_cell.angle_gamma   90.00
#
_symmetry.space_group_name_H-M   'P 1'
#
loop_
_entity.id
_entity.type
_entity.pdbx_description
1 polymer ?
#
loop_
_entity_poly.entity_id
_entity_poly.type
_entity_poly.pdbx_seq_one_letter_code
_entity_poly.pdbx_strand_id
1 'polypeptide(L)'
;MDKLRYFLYHISFYDILEILPYIGLAYFVIRRFILHKSPVPSSAFGKVSKELLRKCVAFLNKREKRVYEEYMVPEDILEALKVNLRDEETLKALLCSICAHLGINGDFIKLVVIDEFMTDWAGQISTDLAFTTIRLDLRKRYTLDTVIAVLAHEAIHLHLYYEGIHFKDTWENEVLTDTAAVYCGFGEYIYRGYAVMQGDFALSYNKVGYIRQEDVRYIQELMEEQRKNENRDGL
;
A
#
# COMPACT_ATOMS: atom_id res chain seq x y z
N MET A 1 -28.60 -39.75 -25.64
CA MET A 1 -28.74 -38.27 -25.64
C MET A 1 -30.16 -37.80 -25.29
N ASP A 2 -30.99 -38.59 -24.60
CA ASP A 2 -32.41 -38.22 -24.33
C ASP A 2 -32.72 -37.73 -22.91
N LYS A 3 -31.94 -38.11 -21.89
CA LYS A 3 -32.24 -37.70 -20.49
C LYS A 3 -31.94 -36.23 -20.21
N LEU A 4 -30.90 -35.68 -20.82
CA LEU A 4 -30.50 -34.27 -20.63
C LEU A 4 -31.54 -33.31 -21.26
N ARG A 5 -32.14 -33.72 -22.38
CA ARG A 5 -33.13 -32.93 -23.13
C ARG A 5 -34.50 -32.92 -22.45
N TYR A 6 -34.89 -34.03 -21.82
CA TYR A 6 -36.11 -34.13 -21.01
C TYR A 6 -36.01 -33.32 -19.70
N PHE A 7 -34.85 -33.35 -19.06
CA PHE A 7 -34.54 -32.57 -17.86
C PHE A 7 -34.60 -31.06 -18.11
N LEU A 8 -34.01 -30.58 -19.22
CA LEU A 8 -34.03 -29.16 -19.59
C LEU A 8 -35.43 -28.62 -19.93
N TYR A 9 -36.39 -29.48 -20.32
CA TYR A 9 -37.76 -29.07 -20.66
C TYR A 9 -38.67 -28.88 -19.43
N HIS A 10 -38.25 -29.38 -18.26
CA HIS A 10 -39.00 -29.31 -17.01
C HIS A 10 -38.43 -28.32 -15.99
N ILE A 11 -37.36 -27.60 -16.36
CA ILE A 11 -36.81 -26.53 -15.54
C ILE A 11 -37.59 -25.26 -15.85
N SER A 12 -38.42 -24.82 -14.91
CA SER A 12 -39.10 -23.53 -14.99
C SER A 12 -38.14 -22.40 -14.59
N PHE A 13 -38.50 -21.16 -14.95
CA PHE A 13 -37.75 -19.97 -14.52
C PHE A 13 -37.64 -19.86 -12.99
N TYR A 14 -38.65 -20.35 -12.26
CA TYR A 14 -38.66 -20.36 -10.80
C TYR A 14 -37.66 -21.35 -10.21
N ASP A 15 -37.48 -22.52 -10.84
CA ASP A 15 -36.48 -23.51 -10.40
C ASP A 15 -35.05 -22.96 -10.58
N ILE A 16 -34.82 -22.16 -11.62
CA ILE A 16 -33.53 -21.49 -11.84
C ILE A 16 -33.27 -20.42 -10.77
N LEU A 17 -34.28 -19.60 -10.46
CA LEU A 17 -34.19 -18.57 -9.42
C LEU A 17 -34.02 -19.16 -8.01
N GLU A 18 -34.56 -20.35 -7.75
CA GLU A 18 -34.42 -21.02 -6.47
C GLU A 18 -33.02 -21.62 -6.30
N ILE A 19 -32.39 -22.10 -7.38
CA ILE A 19 -31.04 -22.70 -7.35
C ILE A 19 -29.93 -21.63 -7.37
N LEU A 20 -30.16 -20.48 -8.01
CA LEU A 20 -29.17 -19.39 -8.16
C LEU A 20 -28.53 -18.93 -6.83
N PRO A 21 -29.28 -18.72 -5.73
CA PRO A 21 -28.75 -18.32 -4.44
C PRO A 21 -27.83 -19.38 -3.84
N TYR A 22 -28.16 -20.66 -4.01
CA TYR A 22 -27.33 -21.76 -3.51
C TYR A 22 -26.04 -21.92 -4.31
N ILE A 23 -26.08 -21.70 -5.64
CA ILE A 23 -24.87 -21.63 -6.47
C ILE A 23 -24.01 -20.42 -6.05
N GLY A 24 -24.63 -19.26 -5.83
CA GLY A 24 -23.94 -18.06 -5.37
C GLY A 24 -23.30 -18.24 -3.98
N LEU A 25 -24.02 -18.87 -3.06
CA LEU A 25 -23.55 -19.19 -1.71
C LEU A 25 -22.44 -20.25 -1.73
N ALA A 26 -22.58 -21.31 -2.53
CA ALA A 26 -21.55 -22.32 -2.69
C ALA A 26 -20.29 -21.72 -3.32
N TYR A 27 -20.43 -20.89 -4.35
CA TYR A 27 -19.31 -20.13 -4.93
C TYR A 27 -18.66 -19.22 -3.88
N PHE A 28 -19.46 -18.49 -3.07
CA PHE A 28 -18.97 -17.65 -1.99
C PHE A 28 -18.19 -18.45 -0.95
N VAL A 29 -18.73 -19.58 -0.47
CA VAL A 29 -18.09 -20.42 0.56
C VAL A 29 -16.82 -21.08 0.03
N ILE A 30 -16.85 -21.64 -1.19
CA ILE A 30 -15.66 -22.21 -1.84
C ILE A 30 -14.60 -21.12 -2.02
N ARG A 31 -14.97 -19.92 -2.46
CA ARG A 31 -14.02 -18.81 -2.64
C ARG A 31 -13.46 -18.31 -1.32
N ARG A 32 -14.30 -18.20 -0.28
CA ARG A 32 -13.96 -17.64 1.04
C ARG A 32 -13.12 -18.60 1.89
N PHE A 33 -13.43 -19.89 1.88
CA PHE A 33 -12.88 -20.85 2.86
C PHE A 33 -12.05 -21.97 2.24
N ILE A 34 -12.26 -22.32 0.96
CA ILE A 34 -11.46 -23.36 0.29
C ILE A 34 -10.30 -22.71 -0.49
N LEU A 35 -10.59 -21.67 -1.27
CA LEU A 35 -9.59 -21.01 -2.10
C LEU A 35 -8.78 -19.92 -1.36
N HIS A 36 -9.18 -19.53 -0.13
CA HIS A 36 -8.57 -18.43 0.64
C HIS A 36 -8.31 -17.15 -0.18
N LYS A 37 -9.08 -16.92 -1.25
CA LYS A 37 -8.90 -15.74 -2.09
C LYS A 37 -9.71 -14.59 -1.50
N SER A 38 -9.01 -13.61 -0.94
CA SER A 38 -9.56 -12.30 -0.57
C SER A 38 -10.40 -11.71 -1.72
N PRO A 39 -11.39 -10.85 -1.42
CA PRO A 39 -12.32 -10.30 -2.41
C PRO A 39 -11.67 -9.32 -3.39
N VAL A 40 -10.34 -9.19 -3.36
CA VAL A 40 -9.62 -8.36 -4.30
C VAL A 40 -9.68 -9.04 -5.68
N PRO A 41 -10.31 -8.41 -6.69
CA PRO A 41 -10.35 -8.99 -8.02
C PRO A 41 -8.93 -9.12 -8.57
N SER A 42 -8.67 -10.17 -9.35
CA SER A 42 -7.40 -10.38 -10.05
C SER A 42 -7.02 -9.24 -11.01
N SER A 43 -7.92 -8.27 -11.25
CA SER A 43 -7.65 -7.00 -11.92
C SER A 43 -6.87 -5.99 -11.07
N ALA A 44 -6.73 -6.19 -9.75
CA ALA A 44 -5.86 -5.39 -8.88
C ALA A 44 -4.35 -5.74 -8.99
N PHE A 45 -4.01 -6.62 -9.95
CA PHE A 45 -2.65 -6.82 -10.46
C PHE A 45 -2.43 -6.06 -11.78
N GLY A 46 -3.45 -5.31 -12.24
CA GLY A 46 -3.34 -4.41 -13.37
C GLY A 46 -2.25 -3.39 -13.11
N LYS A 47 -1.41 -3.16 -14.10
CA LYS A 47 -0.51 -2.02 -14.16
C LYS A 47 -1.31 -0.77 -13.76
N VAL A 48 -0.83 -0.02 -12.76
CA VAL A 48 -1.46 1.25 -12.39
C VAL A 48 -1.49 2.13 -13.62
N SER A 49 -2.65 2.68 -13.96
CA SER A 49 -2.75 3.50 -15.16
C SER A 49 -1.96 4.79 -14.95
N LYS A 50 -1.23 5.23 -15.98
CA LYS A 50 -0.53 6.53 -15.95
C LYS A 50 -1.51 7.67 -15.66
N GLU A 51 -2.77 7.54 -16.09
CA GLU A 51 -3.82 8.52 -15.81
C GLU A 51 -4.13 8.62 -14.32
N LEU A 52 -4.21 7.49 -13.59
CA LEU A 52 -4.41 7.51 -12.15
C LEU A 52 -3.22 8.15 -11.43
N LEU A 53 -1.98 7.84 -11.85
CA LEU A 53 -0.78 8.46 -11.28
C LEU A 53 -0.78 9.98 -11.49
N ARG A 54 -1.11 10.45 -12.69
CA ARG A 54 -1.26 11.89 -12.98
C ARG A 54 -2.34 12.53 -12.13
N LYS A 55 -3.50 11.86 -11.98
CA LYS A 55 -4.60 12.30 -11.10
C LYS A 55 -4.11 12.44 -9.65
N CYS A 56 -3.35 11.47 -9.13
CA CYS A 56 -2.79 11.50 -7.78
C CYS A 56 -1.83 12.68 -7.61
N VAL A 57 -0.85 12.85 -8.50
CA VAL A 57 0.13 13.96 -8.43
C VAL A 57 -0.58 15.32 -8.52
N ALA A 58 -1.51 15.49 -9.46
CA ALA A 58 -2.29 16.72 -9.58
C ALA A 58 -3.16 17.00 -8.34
N PHE A 59 -3.72 15.95 -7.72
CA PHE A 59 -4.47 16.07 -6.49
C PHE A 59 -3.60 16.47 -5.31
N LEU A 60 -2.40 15.87 -5.18
CA LEU A 60 -1.42 16.21 -4.16
C LEU A 60 -0.96 17.65 -4.30
N ASN A 61 -0.56 18.13 -5.49
CA ASN A 61 -0.16 19.54 -5.67
C ASN A 61 -1.23 20.55 -5.23
N LYS A 62 -2.51 20.19 -5.39
CA LYS A 62 -3.60 21.09 -5.03
C LYS A 62 -3.85 21.11 -3.52
N ARG A 63 -3.55 20.01 -2.82
CA ARG A 63 -3.97 19.77 -1.44
C ARG A 63 -2.82 19.81 -0.44
N GLU A 64 -1.70 19.22 -0.82
CA GLU A 64 -0.45 19.30 -0.09
C GLU A 64 0.13 20.71 -0.26
N LYS A 65 0.49 21.32 0.87
CA LYS A 65 0.98 22.70 0.91
C LYS A 65 2.47 22.76 1.19
N ARG A 66 3.05 21.67 1.70
CA ARG A 66 4.46 21.56 2.03
C ARG A 66 5.24 21.09 0.82
N VAL A 67 6.41 21.69 0.65
CA VAL A 67 7.42 21.19 -0.27
C VAL A 67 8.34 20.29 0.53
N TYR A 68 8.56 19.08 0.03
CA TYR A 68 9.42 18.11 0.67
C TYR A 68 10.75 18.00 -0.08
N GLU A 69 11.84 17.94 0.68
CA GLU A 69 13.11 17.48 0.19
C GLU A 69 13.14 15.94 0.19
N GLU A 70 14.18 15.38 -0.44
CA GLU A 70 14.40 13.95 -0.37
C GLU A 70 14.70 13.52 1.07
N TYR A 71 13.98 12.51 1.55
CA TYR A 71 14.19 11.98 2.88
C TYR A 71 15.48 11.17 2.93
N MET A 72 16.27 11.40 3.96
CA MET A 72 17.48 10.64 4.24
C MET A 72 17.39 10.09 5.67
N VAL A 73 17.54 8.77 5.82
CA VAL A 73 17.63 8.16 7.15
C VAL A 73 18.88 8.67 7.86
N PRO A 74 18.78 9.12 9.14
CA PRO A 74 19.95 9.48 9.94
C PRO A 74 20.98 8.34 10.01
N GLU A 75 22.26 8.69 9.86
CA GLU A 75 23.34 7.71 9.71
C GLU A 75 23.47 6.78 10.92
N ASP A 76 23.27 7.29 12.12
CA ASP A 76 23.29 6.52 13.37
C ASP A 76 22.20 5.45 13.41
N ILE A 77 20.97 5.80 13.00
CA ILE A 77 19.85 4.87 12.86
C ILE A 77 20.15 3.85 11.76
N LEU A 78 20.67 4.31 10.62
CA LEU A 78 20.97 3.46 9.48
C LEU A 78 22.01 2.38 9.84
N GLU A 79 23.11 2.76 10.48
CA GLU A 79 24.16 1.84 10.90
C GLU A 79 23.68 0.86 11.97
N ALA A 80 22.88 1.33 12.94
CA ALA A 80 22.29 0.46 13.97
C ALA A 80 21.36 -0.61 13.36
N LEU A 81 20.51 -0.24 12.39
CA LEU A 81 19.61 -1.20 11.72
C LEU A 81 20.34 -2.13 10.74
N LYS A 82 21.49 -1.72 10.19
CA LYS A 82 22.36 -2.64 9.42
C LYS A 82 22.91 -3.75 10.31
N VAL A 83 23.21 -3.44 11.57
CA VAL A 83 23.69 -4.44 12.56
C VAL A 83 22.53 -5.32 13.02
N ASN A 84 21.39 -4.73 13.39
CA ASN A 84 20.22 -5.46 13.83
C ASN A 84 18.92 -4.83 13.32
N LEU A 85 18.41 -5.36 12.21
CA LEU A 85 17.16 -4.90 11.60
C LEU A 85 15.92 -5.11 12.49
N ARG A 86 16.04 -5.91 13.55
CA ARG A 86 14.95 -6.26 14.47
C ARG A 86 15.01 -5.46 15.78
N ASP A 87 15.92 -4.50 15.89
CA ASP A 87 16.01 -3.68 17.09
C ASP A 87 14.81 -2.72 17.18
N GLU A 88 13.87 -3.03 18.08
CA GLU A 88 12.60 -2.29 18.19
C GLU A 88 12.81 -0.82 18.56
N GLU A 89 13.81 -0.50 19.40
CA GLU A 89 14.12 0.88 19.77
C GLU A 89 14.61 1.68 18.56
N THR A 90 15.54 1.12 17.78
CA THR A 90 16.04 1.78 16.57
C THR A 90 14.97 1.84 15.47
N LEU A 91 14.12 0.82 15.32
CA LEU A 91 12.98 0.86 14.39
C LEU A 91 11.97 1.94 14.80
N LYS A 92 11.74 2.11 16.11
CA LYS A 92 10.91 3.18 16.64
C LYS A 92 11.55 4.54 16.36
N ALA A 93 12.86 4.69 16.53
CA ALA A 93 13.59 5.91 16.17
C ALA A 93 13.48 6.22 14.68
N LEU A 94 13.60 5.21 13.81
CA LEU A 94 13.39 5.34 12.36
C LEU A 94 11.99 5.85 12.05
N LEU A 95 10.96 5.25 12.65
CA LEU A 95 9.57 5.73 12.49
C LEU A 95 9.43 7.19 12.92
N CYS A 96 10.01 7.57 14.06
CA CYS A 96 9.94 8.96 14.53
C CYS A 96 10.65 9.93 13.57
N SER A 97 11.79 9.53 12.99
CA SER A 97 12.50 10.30 11.96
C SER A 97 11.65 10.49 10.69
N ILE A 98 11.01 9.43 10.21
CA ILE A 98 10.08 9.48 9.06
C ILE A 98 8.90 10.41 9.37
N CYS A 99 8.30 10.29 10.55
CA CYS A 99 7.20 11.16 10.97
C CYS A 99 7.64 12.62 11.11
N ALA A 100 8.83 12.87 11.64
CA ALA A 100 9.39 14.22 11.76
C ALA A 100 9.58 14.89 10.39
N HIS A 101 10.01 14.14 9.37
CA HIS A 101 10.08 14.61 7.97
C HIS A 101 8.70 15.04 7.44
N LEU A 102 7.64 14.33 7.84
CA LEU A 102 6.25 14.67 7.55
C LEU A 102 5.67 15.75 8.49
N GLY A 103 6.45 16.24 9.45
CA GLY A 103 6.01 17.17 10.50
C GLY A 103 4.92 16.61 11.42
N ILE A 104 4.94 15.28 11.64
CA ILE A 104 4.10 14.55 12.60
C ILE A 104 4.96 14.22 13.83
N ASN A 105 4.41 14.38 15.03
CA ASN A 105 5.08 13.91 16.23
C ASN A 105 4.94 12.37 16.34
N GLY A 106 6.04 11.69 16.04
CA GLY A 106 6.12 10.23 16.08
C GLY A 106 6.05 9.62 17.48
N ASP A 107 6.32 10.36 18.55
CA ASP A 107 6.44 9.81 19.92
C ASP A 107 5.15 9.14 20.40
N PHE A 108 4.00 9.65 19.96
CA PHE A 108 2.67 9.12 20.32
C PHE A 108 2.22 7.93 19.46
N ILE A 109 2.99 7.57 18.43
CA ILE A 109 2.66 6.46 17.53
C ILE A 109 3.26 5.18 18.09
N LYS A 110 2.44 4.21 18.45
CA LYS A 110 2.93 2.91 18.91
C LYS A 110 3.41 2.08 17.72
N LEU A 111 4.67 1.65 17.73
CA LEU A 111 5.17 0.65 16.78
C LEU A 111 5.03 -0.73 17.42
N VAL A 112 4.44 -1.68 16.69
CA VAL A 112 4.36 -3.09 17.10
C VAL A 112 5.03 -3.93 16.03
N VAL A 113 6.15 -4.55 16.39
CA VAL A 113 6.87 -5.46 15.50
C VAL A 113 6.34 -6.87 15.70
N ILE A 114 5.90 -7.51 14.63
CA ILE A 114 5.37 -8.88 14.65
C ILE A 114 6.38 -9.78 13.96
N ASP A 115 6.83 -10.84 14.66
CA ASP A 115 7.81 -11.83 14.17
C ASP A 115 7.16 -13.22 13.93
N GLU A 116 5.82 -13.31 13.96
CA GLU A 116 5.12 -14.59 13.83
C GLU A 116 4.81 -14.97 12.37
N PHE A 117 5.20 -16.20 12.01
CA PHE A 117 4.96 -16.89 10.74
C PHE A 117 3.48 -17.09 10.32
N MET A 118 2.53 -16.40 10.95
CA MET A 118 1.13 -16.80 10.98
C MET A 118 0.15 -15.80 10.34
N THR A 119 0.61 -14.67 9.79
CA THR A 119 -0.32 -13.67 9.22
C THR A 119 0.02 -13.22 7.80
N ASP A 120 -0.98 -13.31 6.92
CA ASP A 120 -1.04 -12.69 5.60
C ASP A 120 -1.29 -11.17 5.69
N TRP A 121 -0.55 -10.43 6.56
CA TRP A 121 -0.48 -8.93 6.53
C TRP A 121 0.97 -8.39 6.54
N ALA A 122 1.32 -7.40 5.69
CA ALA A 122 2.65 -6.73 5.70
C ALA A 122 2.75 -5.54 6.67
N GLY A 123 1.60 -4.95 6.99
CA GLY A 123 1.44 -3.82 7.91
C GLY A 123 -0.05 -3.56 8.16
N GLN A 124 -0.39 -2.98 9.30
CA GLN A 124 -1.77 -2.56 9.61
C GLN A 124 -1.76 -1.39 10.57
N ILE A 125 -2.52 -0.35 10.25
CA ILE A 125 -2.86 0.73 11.18
C ILE A 125 -4.17 0.37 11.89
N SER A 126 -4.13 0.40 13.23
CA SER A 126 -5.33 0.37 14.07
C SER A 126 -5.38 1.66 14.87
N THR A 127 -6.41 2.46 14.62
CA THR A 127 -6.66 3.67 15.39
C THR A 127 -7.64 3.32 16.51
N ASP A 128 -7.11 2.96 17.68
CA ASP A 128 -7.91 3.05 18.91
C ASP A 128 -7.81 4.49 19.41
N LEU A 129 -8.94 5.06 19.85
CA LEU A 129 -9.20 6.48 20.15
C LEU A 129 -8.18 7.24 21.05
N ALA A 130 -7.07 6.63 21.48
CA ALA A 130 -5.99 7.26 22.25
C ALA A 130 -4.58 7.13 21.62
N PHE A 131 -4.30 6.18 20.72
CA PHE A 131 -2.97 5.97 20.12
C PHE A 131 -3.05 5.42 18.69
N THR A 132 -2.32 6.02 17.75
CA THR A 132 -2.10 5.44 16.41
C THR A 132 -1.11 4.29 16.52
N THR A 133 -1.51 3.07 16.15
CA THR A 133 -0.60 1.90 16.16
C THR A 133 -0.21 1.53 14.74
N ILE A 134 1.10 1.49 14.45
CA ILE A 134 1.67 0.94 13.21
C ILE A 134 2.19 -0.46 13.53
N ARG A 135 1.72 -1.46 12.79
CA ARG A 135 2.23 -2.84 12.87
C ARG A 135 3.22 -3.09 11.74
N LEU A 136 4.39 -3.63 12.07
CA LEU A 136 5.44 -3.99 11.11
C LEU A 136 5.69 -5.51 11.17
N ASP A 137 5.41 -6.22 10.08
CA ASP A 137 5.76 -7.65 9.93
C ASP A 137 7.18 -7.78 9.35
N LEU A 138 8.16 -8.08 10.21
CA LEU A 138 9.56 -8.24 9.80
C LEU A 138 9.86 -9.64 9.30
N ARG A 139 9.50 -9.88 8.04
CA ARG A 139 9.82 -11.14 7.37
C ARG A 139 11.34 -11.29 7.19
N LYS A 140 11.85 -12.52 7.28
CA LYS A 140 13.28 -12.86 7.12
C LYS A 140 13.96 -12.35 5.85
N ARG A 141 13.17 -11.93 4.85
CA ARG A 141 13.60 -11.50 3.51
C ARG A 141 13.50 -9.98 3.31
N TYR A 142 13.04 -9.24 4.30
CA TYR A 142 13.01 -7.78 4.22
C TYR A 142 14.43 -7.25 4.34
N THR A 143 14.81 -6.40 3.40
CA THR A 143 16.01 -5.57 3.52
C THR A 143 15.68 -4.32 4.30
N LEU A 144 16.71 -3.58 4.73
CA LEU A 144 16.53 -2.28 5.37
C LEU A 144 15.70 -1.32 4.49
N ASP A 145 15.96 -1.28 3.19
CA ASP A 145 15.18 -0.47 2.24
C ASP A 145 13.70 -0.90 2.20
N THR A 146 13.40 -2.20 2.28
CA THR A 146 12.01 -2.67 2.36
C THR A 146 11.35 -2.21 3.66
N VAL A 147 12.04 -2.27 4.79
CA VAL A 147 11.51 -1.81 6.08
C VAL A 147 11.24 -0.31 6.07
N ILE A 148 12.16 0.49 5.53
CA ILE A 148 11.99 1.94 5.40
C ILE A 148 10.79 2.24 4.49
N ALA A 149 10.66 1.53 3.36
CA ALA A 149 9.53 1.70 2.44
C ALA A 149 8.18 1.39 3.11
N VAL A 150 8.08 0.29 3.88
CA VAL A 150 6.86 -0.05 4.64
C VAL A 150 6.53 1.05 5.64
N LEU A 151 7.50 1.47 6.46
CA LEU A 151 7.26 2.48 7.49
C LEU A 151 6.88 3.84 6.89
N ALA A 152 7.50 4.22 5.76
CA ALA A 152 7.13 5.42 5.02
C ALA A 152 5.69 5.33 4.49
N HIS A 153 5.28 4.18 3.92
CA HIS A 153 3.92 3.95 3.46
C HIS A 153 2.89 4.14 4.58
N GLU A 154 3.11 3.53 5.74
CA GLU A 154 2.19 3.65 6.88
C GLU A 154 2.19 5.05 7.49
N ALA A 155 3.34 5.73 7.54
CA ALA A 155 3.42 7.12 7.99
C ALA A 155 2.68 8.08 7.04
N ILE A 156 2.71 7.81 5.73
CA ILE A 156 1.97 8.60 4.73
C ILE A 156 0.47 8.39 4.86
N HIS A 157 0.00 7.17 5.15
CA HIS A 157 -1.41 6.96 5.49
C HIS A 157 -1.87 7.89 6.62
N LEU A 158 -1.05 8.00 7.67
CA LEU A 158 -1.34 8.91 8.79
C LEU A 158 -1.30 10.38 8.38
N HIS A 159 -0.31 10.77 7.58
CA HIS A 159 -0.18 12.14 7.06
C HIS A 159 -1.40 12.54 6.23
N LEU A 160 -1.77 11.72 5.24
CA LEU A 160 -2.93 11.96 4.39
C LEU A 160 -4.23 12.01 5.19
N TYR A 161 -4.35 11.18 6.24
CA TYR A 161 -5.48 11.24 7.17
C TYR A 161 -5.56 12.58 7.89
N TYR A 162 -4.45 13.09 8.46
CA TYR A 162 -4.43 14.38 9.14
C TYR A 162 -4.69 15.58 8.23
N GLU A 163 -4.23 15.52 6.97
CA GLU A 163 -4.49 16.55 5.96
C GLU A 163 -5.88 16.41 5.28
N GLY A 164 -6.63 15.36 5.63
CA GLY A 164 -7.94 15.06 5.05
C GLY A 164 -7.89 14.79 3.55
N ILE A 165 -6.77 14.24 3.07
CA ILE A 165 -6.50 13.89 1.67
C ILE A 165 -6.82 12.40 1.50
N HIS A 166 -7.88 12.06 0.77
CA HIS A 166 -8.23 10.67 0.49
C HIS A 166 -9.09 10.54 -0.77
N PHE A 167 -9.06 9.37 -1.37
CA PHE A 167 -10.06 8.91 -2.32
C PHE A 167 -11.08 7.99 -1.65
N LYS A 168 -12.28 7.89 -2.24
CA LYS A 168 -13.34 7.01 -1.73
C LYS A 168 -13.09 5.55 -2.07
N ASP A 169 -12.50 5.29 -3.23
CA ASP A 169 -12.15 3.93 -3.63
C ASP A 169 -10.87 3.49 -2.90
N THR A 170 -10.91 2.33 -2.26
CA THR A 170 -9.79 1.83 -1.46
C THR A 170 -8.54 1.59 -2.30
N TRP A 171 -8.68 1.06 -3.52
CA TRP A 171 -7.53 0.79 -4.36
C TRP A 171 -6.89 2.08 -4.91
N GLU A 172 -7.71 3.03 -5.37
CA GLU A 172 -7.20 4.35 -5.76
C GLU A 172 -6.52 5.05 -4.57
N ASN A 173 -7.06 4.89 -3.36
CA ASN A 173 -6.49 5.51 -2.16
C ASN A 173 -5.13 4.92 -1.79
N GLU A 174 -4.91 3.61 -1.91
CA GLU A 174 -3.59 3.02 -1.69
C GLU A 174 -2.57 3.45 -2.76
N VAL A 175 -3.00 3.58 -4.03
CA VAL A 175 -2.16 4.15 -5.09
C VAL A 175 -1.81 5.62 -4.79
N LEU A 176 -2.76 6.38 -4.23
CA LEU A 176 -2.51 7.74 -3.77
C LEU A 176 -1.50 7.77 -2.61
N THR A 177 -1.59 6.86 -1.65
CA THR A 177 -0.63 6.73 -0.54
C THR A 177 0.78 6.46 -1.06
N ASP A 178 0.96 5.47 -1.93
CA ASP A 178 2.26 5.19 -2.57
C ASP A 178 2.79 6.40 -3.36
N THR A 179 1.91 7.05 -4.13
CA THR A 179 2.27 8.25 -4.88
C THR A 179 2.68 9.38 -3.96
N ALA A 180 1.98 9.55 -2.83
CA ALA A 180 2.30 10.53 -1.81
C ALA A 180 3.62 10.23 -1.10
N ALA A 181 3.98 8.96 -0.90
CA ALA A 181 5.28 8.60 -0.37
C ALA A 181 6.43 9.08 -1.29
N VAL A 182 6.29 8.87 -2.61
CA VAL A 182 7.24 9.41 -3.58
C VAL A 182 7.23 10.94 -3.56
N TYR A 183 6.04 11.54 -3.52
CA TYR A 183 5.85 12.99 -3.51
C TYR A 183 6.50 13.68 -2.30
N CYS A 184 6.41 13.05 -1.12
CA CYS A 184 6.95 13.57 0.13
C CYS A 184 8.44 13.24 0.33
N GLY A 185 9.14 12.78 -0.72
CA GLY A 185 10.59 12.60 -0.69
C GLY A 185 11.09 11.20 -0.35
N PHE A 186 10.22 10.19 -0.23
CA PHE A 186 10.64 8.80 0.05
C PHE A 186 10.89 7.97 -1.22
N GLY A 187 10.95 8.61 -2.40
CA GLY A 187 10.99 7.95 -3.70
C GLY A 187 12.08 6.88 -3.85
N GLU A 188 13.31 7.16 -3.42
CA GLU A 188 14.42 6.20 -3.50
C GLU A 188 14.18 4.93 -2.66
N TYR A 189 13.66 5.08 -1.44
CA TYR A 189 13.36 3.93 -0.58
C TYR A 189 12.20 3.10 -1.12
N ILE A 190 11.16 3.74 -1.65
CA ILE A 190 10.06 3.04 -2.34
C ILE A 190 10.59 2.27 -3.56
N TYR A 191 11.42 2.92 -4.38
CA TYR A 191 12.02 2.30 -5.56
C TYR A 191 12.86 1.07 -5.22
N ARG A 192 13.75 1.16 -4.22
CA ARG A 192 14.65 0.06 -3.83
C ARG A 192 13.92 -1.03 -3.05
N GLY A 193 13.08 -0.63 -2.09
CA GLY A 193 12.30 -1.55 -1.25
C GLY A 193 11.37 -2.44 -2.06
N TYR A 194 10.75 -1.91 -3.14
CA TYR A 194 9.82 -2.67 -3.98
C TYR A 194 10.55 -3.53 -5.04
N ALA A 195 11.83 -3.28 -5.30
CA ALA A 195 12.65 -4.09 -6.21
C ALA A 195 12.79 -5.54 -5.73
N VAL A 196 13.13 -5.68 -4.45
CA VAL A 196 13.48 -6.95 -3.81
C VAL A 196 12.27 -7.89 -3.74
N MET A 197 11.07 -7.34 -3.66
CA MET A 197 9.84 -8.13 -3.52
C MET A 197 9.34 -8.75 -4.83
N GLN A 198 9.83 -8.30 -5.99
CA GLN A 198 9.48 -8.89 -7.29
C GLN A 198 10.26 -10.17 -7.62
N GLY A 199 11.38 -10.42 -6.93
CA GLY A 199 12.33 -11.50 -7.25
C GLY A 199 11.91 -12.92 -6.83
N ASP A 200 11.00 -13.09 -5.86
CA ASP A 200 10.61 -14.41 -5.34
C ASP A 200 9.11 -14.48 -4.99
N PHE A 201 8.37 -15.29 -5.75
CA PHE A 201 7.00 -15.78 -5.49
C PHE A 201 5.93 -14.73 -5.11
N ALA A 202 5.27 -14.20 -6.15
CA ALA A 202 4.04 -13.41 -6.08
C ALA A 202 2.78 -14.23 -5.66
N LEU A 203 2.91 -15.14 -4.69
CA LEU A 203 1.83 -16.08 -4.33
C LEU A 203 1.39 -16.05 -2.85
N SER A 204 2.05 -15.30 -1.96
CA SER A 204 1.48 -14.96 -0.64
C SER A 204 1.08 -13.49 -0.61
N TYR A 205 -0.22 -13.24 -0.51
CA TYR A 205 -0.83 -11.91 -0.39
C TYR A 205 -0.20 -11.16 0.77
N ASN A 206 0.65 -10.16 0.46
CA ASN A 206 1.06 -9.03 1.29
C ASN A 206 1.96 -8.10 0.49
N LYS A 207 1.31 -7.29 -0.35
CA LYS A 207 2.00 -6.30 -1.15
C LYS A 207 2.40 -5.14 -0.25
N VAL A 208 3.70 -4.98 -0.03
CA VAL A 208 4.23 -3.66 0.31
C VAL A 208 4.25 -2.91 -1.02
N GLY A 209 3.22 -2.10 -1.27
CA GLY A 209 3.11 -1.29 -2.48
C GLY A 209 2.17 -1.78 -3.57
N TYR A 210 1.39 -0.85 -4.08
CA TYR A 210 0.49 -0.91 -5.22
C TYR A 210 1.12 -0.35 -6.50
N ILE A 211 2.18 0.48 -6.40
CA ILE A 211 2.94 1.01 -7.54
C ILE A 211 4.23 0.20 -7.81
N ARG A 212 4.75 0.28 -9.04
CA ARG A 212 6.01 -0.37 -9.46
C ARG A 212 7.16 0.63 -9.52
N GLN A 213 8.38 0.10 -9.64
CA GLN A 213 9.58 0.92 -9.91
C GLN A 213 9.47 1.86 -11.11
N GLU A 214 8.83 1.40 -12.20
CA GLU A 214 8.55 2.23 -13.38
C GLU A 214 7.57 3.37 -13.08
N ASP A 215 6.64 3.15 -12.16
CA ASP A 215 5.65 4.13 -11.74
C ASP A 215 6.31 5.20 -10.84
N VAL A 216 7.24 4.80 -9.96
CA VAL A 216 8.02 5.74 -9.12
C VAL A 216 8.79 6.74 -10.00
N ARG A 217 9.51 6.24 -11.01
CA ARG A 217 10.24 7.10 -11.96
C ARG A 217 9.29 8.04 -12.69
N TYR A 218 8.15 7.53 -13.15
CA TYR A 218 7.15 8.33 -13.83
C TYR A 218 6.55 9.43 -12.93
N ILE A 219 6.33 9.15 -11.64
CA ILE A 219 5.87 10.16 -10.67
C ILE A 219 6.92 11.26 -10.50
N GLN A 220 8.21 10.90 -10.35
CA GLN A 220 9.31 11.87 -10.23
C GLN A 220 9.40 12.77 -11.48
N GLU A 221 9.27 12.20 -12.67
CA GLU A 221 9.20 12.94 -13.94
C GLU A 221 8.05 13.97 -13.93
N LEU A 222 6.83 13.56 -13.52
CA LEU A 222 5.68 14.46 -13.42
C LEU A 222 5.92 15.62 -12.45
N MET A 223 6.53 15.35 -11.30
CA MET A 223 6.86 16.38 -10.30
C MET A 223 7.93 17.35 -10.81
N GLU A 224 8.91 16.89 -11.59
CA GLU A 224 9.90 17.76 -12.24
C GLU A 224 9.30 18.64 -13.33
N GLU A 225 8.44 18.08 -14.18
CA GLU A 225 7.74 18.82 -15.23
C GLU A 225 6.92 19.97 -14.64
N GLN A 226 6.23 19.72 -13.53
CA GLN A 226 5.42 20.72 -12.85
C GLN A 226 6.27 21.83 -12.23
N ARG A 227 7.35 21.48 -11.51
CA ARG A 227 8.31 22.47 -10.99
C ARG A 227 8.88 23.37 -12.09
N LYS A 228 9.16 22.79 -13.27
CA LYS A 228 9.63 23.56 -14.43
C LYS A 228 8.57 24.51 -14.99
N ASN A 229 7.30 24.11 -14.99
CA ASN A 229 6.20 24.94 -15.48
C ASN A 229 5.86 26.09 -14.51
N GLU A 230 5.83 25.84 -13.20
CA GLU A 230 5.61 26.88 -12.19
C GLU A 230 6.70 27.96 -12.23
N ASN A 231 7.96 27.57 -12.44
CA ASN A 231 9.07 28.50 -12.59
C ASN A 231 9.03 29.33 -13.90
N ARG A 232 8.27 28.88 -14.91
CA ARG A 232 8.09 29.62 -16.18
C ARG A 232 6.94 30.61 -16.12
N ASP A 233 5.87 30.28 -15.41
CA ASP A 233 4.68 31.14 -15.27
C ASP A 233 4.84 32.22 -14.17
N GLY A 234 5.83 32.07 -13.29
CA GLY A 234 6.21 33.04 -12.26
C GLY A 234 7.23 34.11 -12.71
N LEU A 235 7.52 34.21 -14.01
CA LEU A 235 8.49 35.12 -14.63
C LEU A 235 7.78 36.07 -15.61
#